data_AF-A0AAU4W1E3-F1
#
_entry.id   AF-A0AAU4W1E3-F1
#
_cell.length_a   1.000
_cell.length_b   1.000
_cell.length_c   1.000
_cell.angle_alpha   90.00
_cell.angle_beta   90.00
_cell.angle_gamma   90.00
#
_symmetry.space_group_name_H-M   'P 1'
#
loop_
_entity.id
_entity.type
_entity.pdbx_description
1 polymer ?
#
loop_
_entity_poly.entity_id
_entity_poly.type
_entity_poly.pdbx_seq_one_letter_code
_entity_poly.pdbx_strand_id
1 'polypeptide(L)'
;MSSHFVLLRVRLAGRRPKPAADGTIPLGWLIAQWPEGEAEPVKYWISNLPADIPAKDPVRLAKARWRIEHDYRELKTTLGLGRFEGRSFTGRHRHVTLVTAAHLFLTEQWRNPKAPARA
;
A
#
# COMPACT_ATOMS: atom_id res chain seq x y z
N MET A 1 -1.53 19.95 -2.20
CA MET A 1 -0.21 19.74 -2.82
C MET A 1 -0.40 18.89 -4.06
N SER A 2 -0.07 19.41 -5.24
CA SER A 2 -0.16 18.68 -6.50
C SER A 2 1.15 17.89 -6.77
N SER A 3 1.09 16.88 -7.64
CA SER A 3 2.28 16.16 -8.08
C SER A 3 2.05 15.57 -9.47
N HIS A 4 3.11 15.51 -10.26
CA HIS A 4 3.11 14.88 -11.57
C HIS A 4 3.71 13.47 -11.47
N PHE A 5 3.20 12.57 -12.30
CA PHE A 5 3.64 11.18 -12.34
C PHE A 5 3.93 10.75 -13.76
N VAL A 6 4.95 9.93 -13.92
CA VAL A 6 5.22 9.16 -15.13
C VAL A 6 5.08 7.68 -14.83
N LEU A 7 4.45 6.96 -15.75
CA LEU A 7 4.31 5.50 -15.72
C LEU A 7 4.95 4.94 -17.00
N LEU A 8 5.99 4.12 -16.83
CA LEU A 8 6.71 3.51 -17.95
C LEU A 8 6.73 2.00 -17.80
N ARG A 9 6.64 1.29 -18.92
CA ARG A 9 6.91 -0.15 -18.98
C ARG A 9 8.39 -0.34 -19.23
N VAL A 10 9.10 -0.93 -18.26
CA VAL A 10 10.55 -1.10 -18.31
C VAL A 10 10.93 -2.55 -18.04
N ARG A 11 12.04 -3.00 -18.62
CA ARG A 11 12.71 -4.25 -18.22
C ARG A 11 13.73 -3.89 -17.16
N LEU A 12 13.54 -4.40 -15.95
CA LEU A 12 14.40 -4.06 -14.82
C LEU A 12 15.70 -4.85 -14.89
N ALA A 13 16.78 -4.17 -15.26
CA ALA A 13 18.12 -4.69 -15.08
C ALA A 13 18.48 -4.62 -13.58
N GLY A 14 18.97 -5.73 -13.02
CA GLY A 14 19.40 -5.80 -11.62
C GLY A 14 20.52 -6.82 -11.45
N ARG A 15 21.10 -6.92 -10.25
CA ARG A 15 22.24 -7.84 -9.99
C ARG A 15 21.92 -9.31 -10.28
N ARG A 16 20.65 -9.71 -10.17
CA ARG A 16 20.15 -11.06 -10.50
C ARG A 16 18.73 -10.96 -11.09
N PRO A 17 18.58 -10.66 -12.39
CA PRO A 17 17.27 -10.64 -13.02
C PRO A 17 16.68 -12.06 -12.99
N LYS A 18 15.36 -12.16 -12.80
CA LYS A 18 14.62 -13.42 -12.95
C LYS A 18 14.01 -13.45 -14.36
N PRO A 19 14.63 -14.13 -15.33
CA PRO A 19 14.06 -14.25 -16.65
C PRO A 19 12.79 -15.09 -16.63
N ALA A 20 11.91 -14.85 -17.60
CA ALA A 20 10.81 -15.74 -17.93
C ALA A 20 11.34 -17.03 -18.59
N ALA A 21 10.43 -17.97 -18.88
CA ALA A 21 10.77 -19.26 -19.50
C ALA A 21 11.45 -19.10 -20.87
N ASP A 22 11.18 -18.01 -21.58
CA ASP A 22 11.80 -17.67 -22.87
C ASP A 22 13.16 -16.98 -22.75
N GLY A 23 13.69 -16.82 -21.53
CA GLY A 23 14.97 -16.16 -21.26
C GLY A 23 14.88 -14.62 -21.21
N THR A 24 13.72 -14.02 -21.50
CA THR A 24 13.57 -12.55 -21.49
C THR A 24 13.30 -12.01 -20.09
N ILE A 25 13.72 -10.78 -19.81
CA ILE A 25 13.32 -10.09 -18.56
C ILE A 25 11.89 -9.56 -18.74
N PRO A 26 10.94 -9.93 -17.86
CA PRO A 26 9.57 -9.43 -17.94
C PRO A 26 9.49 -7.92 -17.83
N LEU A 27 8.55 -7.32 -18.56
CA LEU A 27 8.22 -5.92 -18.39
C LEU A 27 7.52 -5.70 -17.04
N GLY A 28 7.98 -4.70 -16.29
CA GLY A 28 7.34 -4.17 -15.10
C GLY A 28 6.97 -2.70 -15.29
N TRP A 29 6.22 -2.16 -14.33
CA TRP A 29 5.95 -0.73 -14.23
C TRP A 29 7.05 -0.03 -13.45
N LEU A 30 7.59 1.06 -14.01
CA LEU A 30 8.30 2.11 -13.30
C LEU A 30 7.35 3.29 -13.11
N ILE A 31 7.17 3.72 -11.87
CA ILE A 31 6.37 4.90 -11.53
C ILE A 31 7.33 5.90 -10.91
N ALA A 32 7.37 7.12 -11.42
CA ALA A 32 8.20 8.20 -10.87
C ALA A 32 7.31 9.41 -10.52
N GLN A 33 7.61 10.07 -9.41
CA GLN A 33 6.85 11.23 -8.92
C GLN A 33 7.72 12.48 -8.87
N TRP A 34 7.20 13.58 -9.42
CA TRP A 34 7.69 14.94 -9.25
C TRP A 34 6.68 15.72 -8.41
N PRO A 35 7.04 16.14 -7.20
CA PRO A 35 6.32 17.19 -6.50
C PRO A 35 6.34 18.48 -7.32
N GLU A 36 5.38 19.36 -7.03
CA GLU A 36 5.34 20.68 -7.62
C GLU A 36 6.62 21.48 -7.30
N GLY A 37 7.25 22.06 -8.32
CA GLY A 37 8.49 22.83 -8.20
C GLY A 37 9.79 22.01 -8.28
N GLU A 38 9.73 20.68 -8.31
CA GLU A 38 10.92 19.83 -8.40
C GLU A 38 11.33 19.58 -9.85
N ALA A 39 12.62 19.78 -10.16
CA ALA A 39 13.17 19.51 -11.49
C ALA A 39 13.34 18.01 -11.78
N GLU A 40 13.50 17.19 -10.73
CA GLU A 40 13.79 15.76 -10.82
C GLU A 40 12.81 14.91 -9.99
N PRO A 41 12.62 13.62 -10.34
CA PRO A 41 11.70 12.77 -9.59
C PRO A 41 12.28 12.41 -8.22
N VAL A 42 11.49 12.62 -7.17
CA VAL A 42 11.93 12.39 -5.78
C VAL A 42 11.54 11.02 -5.23
N LYS A 43 10.58 10.33 -5.88
CA LYS A 43 10.13 9.00 -5.49
C LYS A 43 9.93 8.11 -6.70
N TYR A 44 10.30 6.84 -6.52
CA TYR A 44 10.20 5.80 -7.54
C TYR A 44 9.56 4.56 -6.95
N TRP A 45 8.73 3.90 -7.76
CA TRP A 45 8.15 2.60 -7.45
C TRP A 45 8.31 1.67 -8.61
N ILE A 46 8.45 0.39 -8.28
CA ILE A 46 8.49 -0.72 -9.22
C ILE A 46 7.29 -1.61 -8.94
N SER A 47 6.61 -2.07 -9.99
CA SER A 47 5.48 -2.97 -9.83
C SER A 47 5.35 -4.01 -10.94
N ASN A 48 4.81 -5.17 -10.60
CA ASN A 48 4.43 -6.24 -11.52
C ASN A 48 2.92 -6.23 -11.86
N LEU A 49 2.22 -5.11 -11.63
CA LEU A 49 0.80 -4.95 -11.98
C LEU A 49 0.55 -5.24 -13.47
N PRO A 50 -0.67 -5.67 -13.83
CA PRO A 50 -1.08 -5.91 -15.22
C PRO A 50 -0.79 -4.71 -16.13
N ALA A 51 -0.52 -4.97 -17.42
CA ALA A 51 -0.15 -3.93 -18.37
C ALA A 51 -1.35 -3.05 -18.81
N ASP A 52 -2.56 -3.56 -18.64
CA ASP A 52 -3.84 -2.91 -18.93
C ASP A 52 -4.44 -2.16 -17.72
N ILE A 53 -3.70 -2.08 -16.61
CA ILE A 53 -4.18 -1.40 -15.41
C ILE A 53 -4.42 0.10 -15.69
N PRO A 54 -5.56 0.68 -15.25
CA PRO A 54 -5.81 2.12 -15.40
C PRO A 54 -4.73 2.94 -14.71
N ALA A 55 -4.18 3.97 -15.37
CA ALA A 55 -3.05 4.76 -14.87
C ALA A 55 -3.24 5.36 -13.46
N LYS A 56 -4.50 5.63 -13.07
CA LYS A 56 -4.86 6.14 -11.72
C LYS A 56 -4.54 5.13 -10.60
N ASP A 57 -4.63 3.84 -10.88
CA ASP A 57 -4.53 2.79 -9.86
C ASP A 57 -3.09 2.54 -9.38
N PRO A 58 -2.07 2.45 -10.26
CA PRO A 58 -0.68 2.42 -9.84
C PRO A 58 -0.30 3.62 -8.97
N VAL A 59 -0.77 4.84 -9.32
CA VAL A 59 -0.54 6.05 -8.51
C VAL A 59 -1.23 5.94 -7.15
N ARG A 60 -2.49 5.50 -7.11
CA ARG A 60 -3.23 5.28 -5.87
C ARG A 60 -2.51 4.30 -4.94
N LEU A 61 -2.03 3.18 -5.49
CA LEU A 61 -1.29 2.16 -4.74
C LEU A 61 0.07 2.68 -4.26
N ALA A 62 0.83 3.37 -5.12
CA ALA A 62 2.10 4.00 -4.76
C ALA A 62 1.97 4.96 -3.56
N LYS A 63 0.83 5.65 -3.45
CA LYS A 63 0.52 6.60 -2.38
C LYS A 63 -0.20 5.98 -1.18
N ALA A 64 -0.56 4.70 -1.23
CA ALA A 64 -1.29 4.02 -0.15
C ALA A 64 -0.48 3.82 1.13
N ARG A 65 0.85 4.01 1.12
CA ARG A 65 1.71 3.83 2.29
C ARG A 65 1.23 4.61 3.51
N TRP A 66 0.83 5.87 3.34
CA TRP A 66 0.37 6.68 4.47
C TRP A 66 -0.90 6.11 5.11
N ARG A 67 -1.80 5.55 4.30
CA ARG A 67 -2.98 4.83 4.78
C ARG A 67 -2.59 3.62 5.62
N ILE A 68 -1.62 2.82 5.15
CA ILE A 68 -1.10 1.67 5.91
C ILE A 68 -0.54 2.13 7.27
N GLU A 69 0.24 3.21 7.31
CA GLU A 69 0.79 3.75 8.56
C GLU A 69 -0.31 4.23 9.53
N HIS A 70 -1.36 4.85 8.99
CA HIS A 70 -2.54 5.24 9.77
C HIS A 70 -3.27 4.02 10.35
N ASP A 71 -3.56 3.02 9.50
CA ASP A 71 -4.25 1.78 9.90
C ASP A 71 -3.44 1.05 11.00
N TYR A 72 -2.12 0.96 10.85
CA TYR A 72 -1.24 0.39 11.88
C TYR A 72 -1.25 1.18 13.19
N ARG A 73 -1.35 2.51 13.13
CA ARG A 73 -1.44 3.33 14.33
C ARG A 73 -2.71 2.97 15.09
N GLU A 74 -3.86 2.99 14.41
CA GLU A 74 -5.15 2.67 15.01
C GLU A 74 -5.19 1.24 15.58
N LEU A 75 -4.73 0.26 14.79
CA LEU A 75 -4.63 -1.14 15.21
C LEU A 75 -3.83 -1.26 16.52
N LYS A 76 -2.70 -0.58 16.65
CA LYS A 76 -1.84 -0.65 17.84
C LYS A 76 -2.36 0.16 19.02
N THR A 77 -2.72 1.42 18.81
CA THR A 77 -3.06 2.35 19.89
C THR A 77 -4.46 2.11 20.42
N THR A 78 -5.43 1.97 19.52
CA THR A 78 -6.86 1.94 19.83
C THR A 78 -7.33 0.51 20.02
N LEU A 79 -6.99 -0.38 19.09
CA LEU A 79 -7.54 -1.74 19.04
C LEU A 79 -6.66 -2.78 19.74
N GLY A 80 -5.50 -2.37 20.28
CA GLY A 80 -4.69 -3.22 21.14
C GLY A 80 -3.89 -4.31 20.40
N LEU A 81 -3.55 -4.12 19.12
CA LEU A 81 -2.67 -5.05 18.39
C LEU A 81 -1.35 -5.29 19.12
N GLY A 82 -0.83 -4.27 19.82
CA GLY A 82 0.40 -4.34 20.61
C GLY A 82 0.22 -4.84 22.05
N ARG A 83 -0.98 -5.24 22.46
CA ARG A 83 -1.32 -5.57 23.87
C ARG A 83 -1.52 -7.07 24.11
N PHE A 84 -0.96 -7.93 23.25
CA PHE A 84 -1.00 -9.37 23.47
C PHE A 84 0.11 -9.80 24.43
N GLU A 85 -0.26 -10.42 25.56
CA GLU A 85 0.68 -10.83 26.62
C GLU A 85 0.93 -12.34 26.68
N GLY A 86 0.29 -13.13 25.81
CA GLY A 86 0.46 -14.58 25.75
C GLY A 86 1.77 -15.01 25.07
N ARG A 87 2.09 -16.31 25.13
CA ARG A 87 3.32 -16.90 24.56
C ARG A 87 3.12 -17.94 23.47
N SER A 88 1.87 -18.22 23.09
CA SER A 88 1.57 -19.19 22.03
C SER A 88 1.35 -18.49 20.69
N PHE A 89 1.86 -19.11 19.61
CA PHE A 89 1.59 -18.65 18.24
C PHE A 89 0.09 -18.63 17.96
N THR A 90 -0.64 -19.68 18.36
CA THR A 90 -2.10 -19.76 18.21
C THR A 90 -2.83 -18.62 18.94
N GLY A 91 -2.41 -18.30 20.17
CA GLY A 91 -2.97 -17.17 20.91
C GLY A 91 -2.72 -15.84 20.20
N ARG A 92 -1.48 -15.62 19.74
CA ARG A 92 -1.12 -14.41 18.98
C ARG A 92 -1.92 -14.30 17.69
N HIS A 93 -2.06 -15.41 16.95
CA HIS A 93 -2.81 -15.43 15.70
C HIS A 93 -4.28 -15.08 15.94
N ARG A 94 -4.93 -15.70 16.95
CA ARG A 94 -6.32 -15.37 17.33
C ARG A 94 -6.47 -13.90 17.70
N HIS A 95 -5.54 -13.35 18.48
CA HIS A 95 -5.54 -11.92 18.85
C HIS A 95 -5.46 -11.01 17.63
N VAL A 96 -4.50 -11.25 16.73
CA VAL A 96 -4.34 -10.48 15.49
C VAL A 96 -5.60 -10.57 14.62
N THR A 97 -6.21 -11.74 14.52
CA THR A 97 -7.46 -11.94 13.77
C THR A 97 -8.60 -11.09 14.36
N LEU A 98 -8.82 -11.14 15.68
CA LEU A 98 -9.89 -10.37 16.34
C LEU A 98 -9.67 -8.86 16.22
N VAL A 99 -8.45 -8.39 16.43
CA VAL A 99 -8.09 -6.97 16.28
C VAL A 99 -8.30 -6.50 14.84
N THR A 100 -7.94 -7.32 13.84
CA THR A 100 -8.16 -7.01 12.42
C THR A 100 -9.65 -6.98 12.08
N ALA A 101 -10.45 -7.90 12.61
CA ALA A 101 -11.91 -7.93 12.43
C ALA A 101 -12.57 -6.68 13.04
N ALA A 102 -12.13 -6.25 14.23
CA ALA A 102 -12.60 -5.01 14.85
C ALA A 102 -12.23 -3.77 14.00
N HIS A 103 -11.02 -3.73 13.44
CA HIS A 103 -10.61 -2.64 12.54
C HIS A 103 -11.44 -2.59 11.25
N LEU A 104 -11.73 -3.76 10.66
CA LEU A 104 -12.61 -3.85 9.50
C LEU A 104 -14.01 -3.32 9.83
N PHE A 105 -14.58 -3.72 10.97
CA PHE A 105 -15.87 -3.21 11.43
C PHE A 105 -15.88 -1.68 11.52
N LEU A 106 -14.89 -1.07 12.17
CA LEU A 106 -14.78 0.39 12.29
C LEU A 106 -14.60 1.06 10.93
N THR A 107 -13.76 0.50 10.07
CA THR A 107 -13.54 1.01 8.71
C THR A 107 -14.85 1.08 7.92
N GLU A 108 -15.70 0.06 8.03
CA GLU A 108 -17.00 0.05 7.38
C GLU A 108 -17.98 1.05 8.01
N GLN A 109 -17.98 1.22 9.34
CA GLN A 109 -18.79 2.26 9.98
C GLN A 109 -18.40 3.67 9.54
N TRP A 110 -17.11 3.94 9.36
CA TRP A 110 -16.62 5.25 8.89
C TRP A 110 -16.92 5.52 7.43
N ARG A 111 -17.01 4.48 6.60
CA ARG A 111 -17.40 4.62 5.18
C ARG A 111 -18.88 4.91 4.99
N ASN A 112 -19.72 4.48 5.94
CA ASN A 112 -21.17 4.71 5.89
C ASN A 112 -21.69 5.24 7.24
N PRO A 113 -21.32 6.48 7.60
CA PRO A 113 -21.69 7.04 8.90
C PRO A 113 -23.20 7.29 8.95
N LYS A 114 -23.86 6.81 10.01
CA LYS A 114 -25.32 6.98 10.22
C LYS A 114 -25.74 8.46 10.35
N ALA A 115 -24.82 9.33 10.74
CA ALA A 115 -25.01 10.77 10.78
C ALA A 115 -23.77 11.45 10.17
N PRO A 116 -23.94 12.55 9.41
CA PRO A 116 -22.81 13.28 8.86
C PRO A 116 -21.92 13.82 9.99
N ALA A 117 -20.62 13.85 9.74
CA ALA A 117 -19.68 14.50 10.65
C ALA A 117 -20.10 15.97 10.84
N ARG A 118 -20.09 16.45 12.09
CA ARG A 118 -20.29 17.87 12.38
C ARG A 118 -19.17 18.66 11.71
N ALA A 119 -19.54 19.67 10.93
CA ALA A 119 -18.62 20.63 10.31
C ALA A 119 -17.89 21.47 11.35
#